data_AF-A0A9E1PYP3-F1
#
_entry.id   AF-A0A9E1PYP3-F1
#
_cell.length_a   1.000
_cell.length_b   1.000
_cell.length_c   1.000
_cell.angle_alpha   90.00
_cell.angle_beta   90.00
_cell.angle_gamma   90.00
#
_symmetry.space_group_name_H-M   'P 1'
#
loop_
_entity.id
_entity.type
_entity.pdbx_description
1 polymer ?
#
loop_
_entity_poly.entity_id
_entity_poly.type
_entity_poly.pdbx_seq_one_letter_code
_entity_poly.pdbx_strand_id
1 'polypeptide(L)'
;ALIQEHGLTAADIAEIVIHMSDKESHVVDNRHMAEINLQYLTSVMILDGTVTFASAHDDARMEAADIQALKQRITLTPDASLPRRQPVIDIKTQAGQTLTHRTPAVRGTPANPMDQQEVADKAFDLLSDPLGADKAQGLIDRIWNIEQVANARDLRTLMTPPT
;
A
#
# COMPACT_ATOMS: atom_id res chain seq x y z
N ALA A 1 -4.44 -9.17 -5.22
CA ALA A 1 -4.75 -10.04 -6.36
C ALA A 1 -3.98 -11.36 -6.25
N LEU A 2 -2.76 -11.49 -6.78
CA LEU A 2 -2.03 -12.78 -6.84
C LEU A 2 -1.92 -13.51 -5.50
N ILE A 3 -1.51 -12.81 -4.44
CA ILE A 3 -1.38 -13.40 -3.09
C ILE A 3 -2.71 -14.00 -2.61
N GLN A 4 -3.81 -13.24 -2.71
CA GLN A 4 -5.13 -13.65 -2.24
C GLN A 4 -5.73 -14.76 -3.11
N GLU A 5 -5.58 -14.67 -4.43
CA GLU A 5 -6.14 -15.64 -5.38
C GLU A 5 -5.48 -17.01 -5.26
N HIS A 6 -4.17 -17.04 -5.03
CA HIS A 6 -3.38 -18.27 -4.98
C HIS A 6 -2.96 -18.69 -3.57
N GLY A 7 -3.35 -17.92 -2.53
CA GLY A 7 -2.96 -18.18 -1.15
C GLY A 7 -1.44 -18.18 -0.92
N LEU A 8 -0.70 -17.38 -1.68
CA LEU A 8 0.77 -17.39 -1.64
C LEU A 8 1.30 -16.83 -0.32
N THR A 9 2.32 -17.47 0.22
CA THR A 9 3.14 -16.95 1.30
C THR A 9 4.54 -16.59 0.79
N ALA A 10 5.34 -15.89 1.59
CA ALA A 10 6.74 -15.62 1.26
C ALA A 10 7.58 -16.90 1.03
N ALA A 11 7.18 -18.03 1.64
CA ALA A 11 7.85 -19.31 1.45
C ALA A 11 7.61 -19.89 0.05
N ASP A 12 6.44 -19.61 -0.54
CA ASP A 12 6.05 -20.11 -1.86
C ASP A 12 6.69 -19.33 -3.01
N ILE A 13 7.30 -18.18 -2.72
CA ILE A 13 7.84 -17.25 -3.72
C ILE A 13 9.34 -17.51 -3.91
N ALA A 14 9.70 -17.88 -5.14
CA ALA A 14 11.10 -18.01 -5.56
C ALA A 14 11.65 -16.67 -6.07
N GLU A 15 10.89 -15.95 -6.87
CA GLU A 15 11.31 -14.69 -7.51
C GLU A 15 10.09 -13.82 -7.81
N ILE A 16 10.26 -12.50 -7.74
CA ILE A 16 9.30 -11.50 -8.21
C ILE A 16 10.01 -10.57 -9.18
N VAL A 17 9.44 -10.40 -10.37
CA VAL A 17 9.87 -9.39 -11.34
C VAL A 17 8.77 -8.36 -11.49
N ILE A 18 9.10 -7.10 -11.22
CA ILE A 18 8.17 -5.98 -11.38
C ILE A 18 8.61 -5.17 -12.60
N HIS A 19 7.83 -5.26 -13.68
CA HIS A 19 8.05 -4.48 -14.89
C HIS A 19 7.33 -3.14 -14.78
N MET A 20 8.06 -2.04 -14.98
CA MET A 20 7.53 -0.68 -14.85
C MET A 20 8.00 0.22 -15.98
N SER A 21 7.22 1.27 -16.28
CA SER A 21 7.64 2.32 -17.21
C SER A 21 9.04 2.87 -16.84
N ASP A 22 9.94 2.92 -17.81
CA ASP A 22 11.28 3.51 -17.67
C ASP A 22 11.26 4.99 -17.22
N LYS A 23 10.12 5.65 -17.42
CA LYS A 23 9.86 7.04 -17.04
C LYS A 23 9.70 7.27 -15.54
N GLU A 24 9.54 6.21 -14.74
CA GLU A 24 9.34 6.30 -13.28
C GLU A 24 10.02 5.20 -12.47
N SER A 25 10.45 4.09 -13.09
CA SER A 25 11.15 2.99 -12.41
C SER A 25 12.32 3.46 -11.55
N HIS A 26 13.15 4.33 -12.10
CA HIS A 26 14.31 4.89 -11.42
C HIS A 26 13.95 5.65 -10.13
N VAL A 27 12.72 6.13 -9.96
CA VAL A 27 12.29 6.87 -8.75
C VAL A 27 12.16 5.94 -7.55
N VAL A 28 11.78 4.68 -7.75
CA VAL A 28 11.39 3.77 -6.66
C VAL A 28 12.27 2.53 -6.53
N ASP A 29 13.21 2.33 -7.46
CA ASP A 29 14.09 1.17 -7.46
C ASP A 29 15.05 1.18 -6.26
N ASN A 30 14.85 0.23 -5.35
CA ASN A 30 15.68 -0.08 -4.19
C ASN A 30 16.21 1.15 -3.42
N ARG A 31 15.31 2.09 -3.13
CA ARG A 31 15.66 3.35 -2.44
C ARG A 31 16.04 3.12 -0.97
N HIS A 32 16.83 4.02 -0.41
CA HIS A 32 17.20 3.97 1.01
C HIS A 32 16.09 4.49 1.94
N MET A 33 15.04 5.07 1.38
CA MET A 33 13.90 5.65 2.09
C MET A 33 12.72 4.69 1.93
N ALA A 34 12.16 4.23 3.05
CA ALA A 34 11.18 3.16 3.10
C ALA A 34 9.96 3.44 2.20
N GLU A 35 9.40 4.64 2.26
CA GLU A 35 8.13 4.99 1.58
C GLU A 35 8.24 5.07 0.05
N ILE A 36 9.46 5.04 -0.48
CA ILE A 36 9.72 5.01 -1.93
C ILE A 36 10.58 3.81 -2.35
N ASN A 37 10.82 2.84 -1.48
CA ASN A 37 11.49 1.58 -1.85
C ASN A 37 10.45 0.55 -2.28
N LEU A 38 10.35 0.29 -3.59
CA LEU A 38 9.35 -0.63 -4.13
C LEU A 38 9.51 -2.06 -3.60
N GLN A 39 10.74 -2.55 -3.49
CA GLN A 39 11.05 -3.89 -3.00
C GLN A 39 10.64 -4.04 -1.54
N TYR A 40 10.87 -3.01 -0.72
CA TYR A 40 10.43 -2.97 0.67
C TYR A 40 8.91 -3.02 0.77
N LEU A 41 8.20 -2.10 0.11
CA LEU A 41 6.74 -2.03 0.19
C LEU A 41 6.07 -3.30 -0.35
N THR A 42 6.65 -3.92 -1.39
CA THR A 42 6.20 -5.22 -1.91
C THR A 42 6.42 -6.33 -0.87
N SER A 43 7.55 -6.31 -0.16
CA SER A 43 7.85 -7.29 0.89
C SER A 43 6.91 -7.15 2.09
N VAL A 44 6.61 -5.92 2.52
CA VAL A 44 5.61 -5.64 3.57
C VAL A 44 4.24 -6.17 3.17
N MET A 45 3.79 -5.90 1.94
CA MET A 45 2.51 -6.43 1.46
C MET A 45 2.42 -7.96 1.51
N ILE A 46 3.53 -8.66 1.25
CA ILE A 46 3.58 -10.13 1.25
C ILE A 46 3.65 -10.70 2.68
N LEU A 47 4.48 -10.12 3.54
CA LEU A 47 4.74 -10.65 4.88
C LEU A 47 3.66 -10.21 5.89
N ASP A 48 3.22 -8.97 5.78
CA ASP A 48 2.33 -8.32 6.76
C ASP A 48 0.88 -8.26 6.23
N GLY A 49 0.66 -8.58 4.96
CA GLY A 49 -0.66 -8.69 4.32
C GLY A 49 -1.32 -7.36 3.96
N THR A 50 -0.70 -6.24 4.33
CA THR A 50 -1.16 -4.88 4.05
C THR A 50 0.02 -3.91 4.05
N VAL A 51 -0.19 -2.71 3.51
CA VAL A 51 0.75 -1.59 3.61
C VAL A 51 -0.02 -0.39 4.18
N THR A 52 0.36 0.05 5.38
CA THR A 52 -0.23 1.22 6.07
C THR A 52 0.68 2.43 5.97
N PHE A 53 0.20 3.59 6.42
CA PHE A 53 1.06 4.78 6.52
C PHE A 53 2.24 4.54 7.46
N ALA A 54 2.00 3.90 8.62
CA ALA A 54 3.05 3.58 9.57
C ALA A 54 4.09 2.63 8.97
N SER A 55 3.66 1.50 8.37
CA SER A 55 4.60 0.52 7.82
C SER A 55 5.39 1.09 6.64
N ALA A 56 4.78 1.94 5.81
CA ALA A 56 5.47 2.56 4.67
C ALA A 56 6.61 3.50 5.10
N HIS A 57 6.55 4.09 6.30
CA HIS A 57 7.57 4.99 6.84
C HIS A 57 8.41 4.35 7.96
N ASP A 58 8.41 3.02 8.05
CA ASP A 58 9.15 2.29 9.07
C ASP A 58 10.51 1.80 8.54
N ASP A 59 11.54 2.64 8.72
CA ASP A 59 12.92 2.30 8.36
C ASP A 59 13.44 1.07 9.13
N ALA A 60 13.00 0.87 10.37
CA ALA A 60 13.44 -0.28 11.17
C ALA A 60 12.85 -1.59 10.64
N ARG A 61 11.57 -1.59 10.22
CA ARG A 61 10.95 -2.72 9.53
C ARG A 61 11.64 -2.99 8.20
N MET A 62 12.08 -1.96 7.47
CA MET A 62 12.85 -2.15 6.25
C MET A 62 14.16 -2.92 6.47
N GLU A 63 14.82 -2.71 7.60
CA GLU A 63 16.06 -3.41 7.97
C GLU A 63 15.86 -4.80 8.58
N ALA A 64 14.61 -5.23 8.83
CA ALA A 64 14.31 -6.54 9.38
C ALA A 64 14.81 -7.68 8.47
N ALA A 65 15.32 -8.76 9.08
CA ALA A 65 15.99 -9.83 8.35
C ALA A 65 15.08 -10.58 7.35
N ASP A 66 13.80 -10.75 7.68
CA ASP A 66 12.79 -11.35 6.82
C ASP A 66 12.48 -10.49 5.59
N ILE A 67 12.36 -9.17 5.79
CA ILE A 67 12.19 -8.18 4.74
C ILE A 67 13.41 -8.16 3.82
N GLN A 68 14.62 -8.10 4.38
CA GLN A 68 15.86 -8.10 3.58
C GLN A 68 16.00 -9.38 2.77
N ALA A 69 15.65 -10.54 3.34
CA ALA A 69 15.68 -11.82 2.63
C ALA A 69 14.66 -11.88 1.47
N LEU A 70 13.47 -11.30 1.63
CA LEU A 70 12.47 -11.25 0.56
C LEU A 70 12.83 -10.21 -0.51
N LYS A 71 13.32 -9.03 -0.13
CA LYS A 71 13.78 -7.97 -1.06
C LYS A 71 14.80 -8.51 -2.06
N GLN A 72 15.71 -9.40 -1.65
CA GLN A 72 16.70 -10.02 -2.53
C GLN A 72 16.09 -10.86 -3.67
N ARG A 73 14.82 -11.26 -3.56
CA ARG A 73 14.09 -12.01 -4.59
C ARG A 73 13.28 -11.11 -5.52
N ILE A 74 13.28 -9.79 -5.29
CA ILE A 74 12.44 -8.82 -6.01
C ILE A 74 13.33 -7.95 -6.90
N THR A 75 13.11 -8.02 -8.21
CA THR A 75 13.81 -7.20 -9.19
C THR A 75 12.83 -6.26 -9.89
N LEU A 76 13.21 -4.98 -10.02
CA LEU A 76 12.49 -4.02 -10.85
C LEU A 76 13.14 -3.97 -12.23
N THR A 77 12.37 -4.27 -13.28
CA THR A 77 12.81 -4.16 -14.67
C THR A 77 12.13 -2.99 -15.38
N PRO A 78 12.87 -1.97 -15.85
CA PRO A 78 12.31 -0.92 -16.71
C PRO A 78 11.83 -1.47 -18.06
N ASP A 79 10.64 -1.06 -18.50
CA ASP A 79 10.04 -1.39 -19.78
C ASP A 79 9.43 -0.13 -20.43
N ALA A 80 10.04 0.32 -21.53
CA ALA A 80 9.63 1.52 -22.26
C ALA A 80 8.25 1.40 -22.95
N SER A 81 7.75 0.18 -23.14
CA SER A 81 6.44 -0.09 -23.73
C SER A 81 5.29 0.11 -22.73
N LEU A 82 5.59 0.09 -21.43
CA LEU A 82 4.58 0.22 -20.38
C LEU A 82 4.21 1.68 -20.10
N PRO A 83 2.91 1.98 -19.97
CA PRO A 83 2.46 3.27 -19.44
C PRO A 83 2.88 3.47 -17.98
N ARG A 84 3.02 4.74 -17.57
CA ARG A 84 3.17 5.08 -16.15
C ARG A 84 2.00 4.53 -15.32
N ARG A 85 2.29 4.12 -14.09
CA ARG A 85 1.35 3.62 -13.08
C ARG A 85 0.58 2.36 -13.50
N GLN A 86 1.12 1.59 -14.44
CA GLN A 86 0.54 0.32 -14.88
C GLN A 86 1.60 -0.79 -14.89
N PRO A 87 2.16 -1.15 -13.71
CA PRO A 87 3.16 -2.19 -13.62
C PRO A 87 2.59 -3.57 -13.99
N VAL A 88 3.47 -4.45 -14.45
CA VAL A 88 3.21 -5.89 -14.58
C VAL A 88 4.06 -6.61 -13.55
N ILE A 89 3.44 -7.49 -12.76
CA ILE A 89 4.11 -8.27 -11.72
C ILE A 89 4.10 -9.72 -12.16
N ASP A 90 5.29 -10.31 -12.26
CA ASP A 90 5.49 -11.74 -12.42
C ASP A 90 6.00 -12.33 -11.10
N ILE A 91 5.31 -13.35 -10.58
CA ILE A 91 5.75 -14.14 -9.43
C ILE A 91 6.08 -15.53 -9.91
N LYS A 92 7.33 -15.94 -9.77
CA LYS A 92 7.75 -17.33 -9.92
C LYS A 92 7.66 -18.02 -8.57
N THR A 93 6.88 -19.09 -8.52
CA THR A 93 6.70 -19.90 -7.31
C THR A 93 7.83 -20.92 -7.16
N GLN A 94 8.06 -21.41 -5.94
CA GLN A 94 8.98 -22.51 -5.66
C GLN A 94 8.59 -23.81 -6.39
N ALA A 95 7.29 -23.98 -6.69
CA ALA A 95 6.77 -25.08 -7.49
C ALA A 95 7.05 -24.94 -9.00
N GLY A 96 7.68 -23.84 -9.43
CA GLY A 96 8.07 -23.60 -10.82
C GLY A 96 6.99 -22.94 -11.70
N GLN A 97 5.80 -22.66 -11.16
CA GLN A 97 4.76 -21.90 -11.86
C GLN A 97 5.08 -20.40 -11.86
N THR A 98 4.82 -19.73 -12.98
CA THR A 98 4.83 -18.26 -13.08
C THR A 98 3.39 -17.74 -13.08
N LEU A 99 3.13 -16.76 -12.22
CA LEU A 99 1.86 -16.06 -12.09
C LEU A 99 2.06 -14.60 -12.47
N THR A 100 1.20 -14.07 -13.35
CA THR A 100 1.33 -12.71 -13.86
C THR A 100 0.09 -11.90 -13.56
N HIS A 101 0.26 -10.67 -13.11
CA HIS A 101 -0.83 -9.73 -12.92
C HIS A 101 -0.46 -8.33 -13.40
N ARG A 102 -1.42 -7.66 -14.03
CA ARG A 102 -1.33 -6.24 -14.38
C ARG A 102 -2.51 -5.50 -13.79
N THR A 103 -2.23 -4.40 -13.13
CA THR A 103 -3.26 -3.49 -12.64
C THR A 103 -3.42 -2.33 -13.63
N PRO A 104 -4.53 -2.26 -14.40
CA PRO A 104 -4.70 -1.25 -15.45
C PRO A 104 -4.93 0.16 -14.90
N ALA A 105 -5.49 0.27 -13.69
CA ALA A 105 -5.70 1.53 -13.00
C ALA A 105 -5.46 1.35 -11.50
N VAL A 106 -4.66 2.24 -10.91
CA VAL A 106 -4.34 2.22 -9.48
C VAL A 106 -5.60 2.39 -8.65
N ARG A 107 -5.73 1.59 -7.57
CA ARG A 107 -6.85 1.68 -6.62
C ARG A 107 -6.95 3.09 -6.03
N GLY A 108 -8.14 3.66 -6.02
CA GLY A 108 -8.44 5.04 -5.63
C GLY A 108 -8.51 6.04 -6.79
N THR A 109 -8.15 5.66 -8.02
CA THR A 109 -8.37 6.51 -9.21
C THR A 109 -9.83 6.42 -9.68
N PRO A 110 -10.35 7.37 -10.47
CA PRO A 110 -11.72 7.27 -11.00
C PRO A 110 -12.00 5.99 -11.81
N ALA A 111 -10.97 5.42 -12.45
CA ALA A 111 -11.06 4.17 -13.21
C ALA A 111 -10.97 2.89 -12.35
N ASN A 112 -10.56 3.01 -11.09
CA ASN A 112 -10.55 1.92 -10.10
C ASN A 112 -10.78 2.53 -8.71
N PRO A 113 -12.00 3.03 -8.42
CA PRO A 113 -12.27 3.78 -7.21
C PRO A 113 -12.19 2.88 -5.98
N MET A 114 -11.83 3.47 -4.85
CA MET A 114 -12.13 2.86 -3.55
C MET A 114 -13.62 3.03 -3.27
N ASP A 115 -14.23 2.04 -2.63
CA ASP A 115 -15.56 2.20 -2.07
C ASP A 115 -15.53 3.04 -0.79
N GLN A 116 -16.71 3.36 -0.27
CA GLN A 116 -16.85 4.21 0.91
C GLN A 116 -16.18 3.59 2.15
N GLN A 117 -16.26 2.26 2.30
CA GLN A 117 -15.69 1.56 3.45
C GLN A 117 -14.17 1.58 3.38
N GLU A 118 -13.57 1.33 2.21
CA GLU A 118 -12.12 1.43 2.04
C GLU A 118 -11.58 2.84 2.32
N VAL A 119 -12.33 3.88 1.91
CA VAL A 119 -11.97 5.27 2.24
C VAL A 119 -12.08 5.52 3.75
N ALA A 120 -13.11 4.99 4.41
CA ALA A 120 -13.30 5.11 5.85
C ALA A 120 -12.20 4.38 6.62
N ASP A 121 -11.88 3.14 6.25
CA ASP A 121 -10.83 2.33 6.89
C ASP A 121 -9.46 3.00 6.76
N LYS A 122 -9.14 3.53 5.57
CA LYS A 122 -7.90 4.28 5.34
C LYS A 122 -7.86 5.57 6.16
N ALA A 123 -8.97 6.30 6.26
CA ALA A 123 -9.04 7.49 7.09
C ALA A 123 -8.87 7.14 8.57
N PHE A 124 -9.46 6.03 9.02
CA PHE A 124 -9.35 5.57 10.39
C PHE A 124 -7.90 5.19 10.75
N ASP A 125 -7.21 4.44 9.88
CA ASP A 125 -5.78 4.10 10.02
C ASP A 125 -4.92 5.37 10.19
N LEU A 126 -5.14 6.40 9.37
CA LEU A 126 -4.39 7.66 9.42
C LEU A 126 -4.69 8.54 10.64
N LEU A 127 -5.93 8.51 11.13
CA LEU A 127 -6.43 9.43 12.15
C LEU A 127 -6.36 8.85 13.56
N SER A 128 -6.33 7.52 13.71
CA SER A 128 -6.37 6.86 15.01
C SER A 128 -5.19 7.21 15.91
N ASP A 129 -3.97 7.28 15.35
CA ASP A 129 -2.78 7.65 16.11
C ASP A 129 -2.80 9.11 16.61
N PRO A 130 -3.01 10.13 15.75
CA PRO A 130 -2.99 11.52 16.22
C PRO A 130 -4.23 11.94 17.03
N LEU A 131 -5.39 11.31 16.83
CA LEU A 131 -6.66 11.73 17.46
C LEU A 131 -7.19 10.77 18.52
N GLY A 132 -6.76 9.51 18.51
CA GLY A 132 -7.41 8.41 19.22
C GLY A 132 -8.62 7.85 18.45
N ALA A 133 -8.85 6.54 18.61
CA ALA A 133 -9.85 5.78 17.86
C ALA A 133 -11.26 6.39 17.92
N ASP A 134 -11.74 6.81 19.11
CA ASP A 134 -13.09 7.35 19.27
C ASP A 134 -13.30 8.66 18.48
N LYS A 135 -12.31 9.55 18.51
CA LYS A 135 -12.37 10.82 17.76
C LYS A 135 -12.21 10.59 16.27
N ALA A 136 -11.34 9.66 15.86
CA ALA A 136 -11.17 9.28 14.46
C ALA A 136 -12.48 8.75 13.87
N GLN A 137 -13.13 7.78 14.55
CA GLN A 137 -14.41 7.24 14.11
C GLN A 137 -15.49 8.32 14.07
N GLY A 138 -15.63 9.11 15.14
CA GLY A 138 -16.62 10.17 15.20
C GLY A 138 -16.43 11.22 14.11
N LEU A 139 -15.18 11.55 13.74
CA LEU A 139 -14.88 12.48 12.65
C LEU A 139 -15.30 11.89 11.30
N ILE A 140 -14.96 10.64 11.03
CA ILE A 140 -15.31 9.95 9.77
C ILE A 140 -16.83 9.91 9.60
N ASP A 141 -17.56 9.49 10.63
CA ASP A 141 -19.02 9.41 10.61
C ASP A 141 -19.66 10.79 10.33
N ARG A 142 -19.11 11.85 10.94
CA ARG A 142 -19.62 13.22 10.77
C ARG A 142 -19.32 13.80 9.40
N ILE A 143 -18.17 13.46 8.81
CA ILE A 143 -17.81 13.88 7.44
C ILE A 143 -18.65 13.13 6.40
N TRP A 144 -18.98 11.85 6.62
CA TRP A 144 -19.89 11.14 5.71
C TRP A 144 -21.32 11.69 5.73
N ASN A 145 -21.73 12.33 6.82
CA ASN A 145 -23.04 12.99 6.98
C ASN A 145 -22.86 14.52 7.06
N ILE A 146 -21.93 15.08 6.28
CA ILE A 146 -21.54 16.50 6.38
C ILE A 146 -22.71 17.46 6.14
N GLU A 147 -23.71 17.05 5.36
CA GLU A 147 -24.92 17.84 5.10
C GLU A 147 -25.81 18.01 6.34
N GLN A 148 -25.63 17.14 7.36
CA GLN A 148 -26.29 17.26 8.66
C GLN A 148 -25.49 18.13 9.66
N VAL A 149 -24.31 18.63 9.26
CA VAL A 149 -23.46 19.47 10.12
C VAL A 149 -23.90 20.93 9.97
N ALA A 150 -24.65 21.43 10.94
CA ALA A 150 -25.14 22.82 10.95
C ALA A 150 -24.02 23.86 11.03
N ASN A 151 -22.90 23.54 11.70
CA ASN A 151 -21.76 24.44 11.86
C ASN A 151 -20.44 23.67 11.76
N ALA A 152 -19.56 24.04 10.81
CA ALA A 152 -18.25 23.41 10.64
C ALA A 152 -17.36 23.48 11.89
N ARG A 153 -17.59 24.44 12.81
CA ARG A 153 -16.85 24.53 14.08
C ARG A 153 -17.08 23.32 14.99
N ASP A 154 -18.20 22.62 14.85
CA ASP A 154 -18.53 21.47 15.69
C ASP A 154 -17.53 20.31 15.48
N LEU A 155 -16.95 20.21 14.27
CA LEU A 155 -15.92 19.23 13.92
C LEU A 155 -14.61 19.44 14.71
N ARG A 156 -14.33 20.66 15.21
CA ARG A 156 -13.08 20.98 15.92
C ARG A 156 -12.84 20.07 17.12
N THR A 157 -13.92 19.68 17.82
CA THR A 157 -13.85 18.82 19.00
C THR A 157 -13.30 17.43 18.69
N LEU A 158 -13.48 16.97 17.44
CA LEU A 158 -13.01 15.69 16.93
C LEU A 158 -11.62 15.79 16.29
N MET A 159 -11.22 16.97 15.82
CA MET A 159 -9.93 17.20 15.14
C MET A 159 -8.80 17.65 16.08
N THR A 160 -9.07 17.79 17.38
CA THR A 160 -8.05 18.18 18.36
C THR A 160 -7.56 16.93 19.09
N PRO A 161 -6.23 16.67 19.18
CA PRO A 161 -5.69 15.53 19.91
C PRO A 161 -6.17 15.48 21.38
N PRO A 162 -6.18 14.30 22.02
CA PRO A 162 -6.32 14.20 23.47
C PRO A 162 -5.19 14.99 24.15
N THR A 163 -5.52 15.77 25.18
CA THR A 163 -4.53 16.36 26.10
C THR A 163 -3.94 15.34 27.03
#